data_AF-A0A4V2P9L1-F1
#
_entry.id   AF-A0A4V2P9L1-F1
#
_cell.length_a   1.000
_cell.length_b   1.000
_cell.length_c   1.000
_cell.angle_alpha   90.00
_cell.angle_beta   90.00
_cell.angle_gamma   90.00
#
_symmetry.space_group_name_H-M   'P 1'
#
loop_
_entity.id
_entity.type
_entity.pdbx_description
1 polymer ?
#
loop_
_entity_poly.entity_id
_entity_poly.type
_entity_poly.pdbx_seq_one_letter_code
_entity_poly.pdbx_strand_id
1 'polypeptide(L)'
;MTHDPGTSPTLVRLAAPEFLPSESDSLRAAFDAIGRRAVGTLACAVDEVYHEACHRHRPWDFAYAEHTLTGADDPSVWDPRALMWLRHTGAWLNRRPHPSDPPRPNTGPKPSRVDVNAREQFATVLRAWTAPERRVPVAESLARIVSSYADETHGPDSWHRIADQWMPLVSARPSWGPNCHRVLMARSIYRTPLDDTTEQTPISGGRS
;
A
#
# COMPACT_ATOMS: atom_id res chain seq x y z
N MET A 1 -47.63 -28.04 5.57
CA MET A 1 -46.21 -28.08 5.15
C MET A 1 -45.70 -26.65 5.16
N THR A 2 -45.13 -26.23 6.27
CA THR A 2 -44.54 -24.90 6.51
C THR A 2 -43.04 -25.03 6.34
N HIS A 3 -42.46 -24.31 5.38
CA HIS A 3 -41.02 -24.20 5.20
C HIS A 3 -40.45 -23.22 6.22
N ASP A 4 -39.47 -23.70 6.98
CA ASP A 4 -38.69 -22.94 7.96
C ASP A 4 -37.52 -22.22 7.24
N PRO A 5 -37.40 -20.87 7.31
CA PRO A 5 -36.27 -20.15 6.76
C PRO A 5 -35.21 -19.88 7.83
N GLY A 6 -34.48 -20.93 8.23
CA GLY A 6 -33.23 -20.82 8.98
C GLY A 6 -32.16 -21.59 8.20
N THR A 7 -31.04 -21.03 7.78
CA THR A 7 -30.07 -20.29 8.59
C THR A 7 -29.20 -19.52 7.60
N SER A 8 -29.17 -18.19 7.71
CA SER A 8 -28.15 -17.40 7.02
C SER A 8 -26.78 -17.87 7.51
N PRO A 9 -25.82 -18.17 6.62
CA PRO A 9 -24.49 -18.57 7.04
C PRO A 9 -23.91 -17.44 7.88
N THR A 10 -23.70 -17.73 9.16
CA THR A 10 -22.92 -16.89 10.06
C THR A 10 -21.56 -16.71 9.41
N LEU A 11 -21.34 -15.54 8.79
CA LEU A 11 -20.02 -15.07 8.39
C LEU A 11 -19.18 -15.08 9.67
N VAL A 12 -18.39 -16.13 9.82
CA VAL A 12 -17.33 -16.21 10.82
C VAL A 12 -16.40 -15.06 10.48
N ARG A 13 -16.58 -13.92 11.16
CA ARG A 13 -15.55 -12.90 11.26
C ARG A 13 -14.38 -13.60 11.93
N LEU A 14 -13.46 -14.12 11.11
CA LEU A 14 -12.13 -14.51 11.56
C LEU A 14 -11.58 -13.33 12.35
N ALA A 15 -11.11 -13.60 13.57
CA ALA A 15 -10.50 -12.61 14.43
C ALA A 15 -9.50 -11.79 13.60
N ALA A 16 -9.58 -10.47 13.70
CA ALA A 16 -8.67 -9.61 12.97
C ALA A 16 -7.24 -10.06 13.29
N PRO A 17 -6.37 -10.20 12.29
CA PRO A 17 -4.97 -10.60 12.50
C PRO A 17 -4.35 -9.68 13.56
N GLU A 18 -3.81 -10.27 14.63
CA GLU A 18 -3.16 -9.52 15.73
C GLU A 18 -1.82 -8.95 15.24
N PHE A 19 -1.84 -7.71 14.78
CA PHE A 19 -0.66 -6.87 14.68
C PHE A 19 -0.35 -6.35 16.10
N LEU A 20 0.94 -6.25 16.42
CA LEU A 20 1.36 -5.82 17.75
C LEU A 20 1.09 -4.31 17.87
N PRO A 21 0.54 -3.80 18.99
CA PRO A 21 0.32 -2.36 19.18
C PRO A 21 1.56 -1.51 18.89
N SER A 22 2.75 -2.03 19.24
CA SER A 22 4.04 -1.39 18.97
C SER A 22 4.34 -1.16 17.48
N GLU A 23 3.80 -2.00 16.58
CA GLU A 23 3.97 -1.83 15.13
C GLU A 23 3.11 -0.68 14.61
N SER A 24 1.87 -0.57 15.09
CA SER A 24 1.00 0.55 14.78
C SER A 24 1.58 1.87 15.30
N ASP A 25 2.10 1.88 16.52
CA ASP A 25 2.74 3.06 17.10
C ASP A 25 4.00 3.45 16.33
N SER A 26 4.79 2.47 15.88
CA SER A 26 5.97 2.70 15.05
C SER A 26 5.60 3.31 13.70
N LEU A 27 4.55 2.80 13.04
CA LEU A 27 4.04 3.38 11.80
C LEU A 27 3.57 4.82 12.05
N ARG A 28 2.73 5.06 13.06
CA ARG A 28 2.21 6.39 13.40
C ARG A 28 3.32 7.41 13.68
N ALA A 29 4.31 7.03 14.49
CA ALA A 29 5.45 7.90 14.80
C ALA A 29 6.25 8.28 13.54
N ALA A 30 6.43 7.34 12.61
CA ALA A 30 7.08 7.61 11.34
C ALA A 30 6.24 8.57 10.46
N PHE A 31 4.91 8.44 10.45
CA PHE A 31 4.02 9.38 9.76
C PHE A 31 4.14 10.80 10.35
N ASP A 32 4.11 10.94 11.67
CA ASP A 32 4.26 12.23 12.35
C ASP A 32 5.59 12.92 12.00
N ALA A 33 6.69 12.13 11.94
CA ALA A 33 8.01 12.66 11.68
C ALA A 33 8.19 13.21 10.25
N ILE A 34 7.49 12.65 9.26
CA ILE A 34 7.74 12.94 7.83
C ILE A 34 6.57 13.64 7.12
N GLY A 35 5.40 13.70 7.76
CA GLY A 35 4.21 14.40 7.30
C GLY A 35 3.83 14.02 5.86
N ARG A 36 3.76 15.02 4.98
CA ARG A 36 3.34 14.84 3.58
C ARG A 36 4.20 13.87 2.76
N ARG A 37 5.38 13.49 3.23
CA ARG A 37 6.23 12.48 2.56
C ARG A 37 5.81 11.04 2.90
N ALA A 38 4.85 10.84 3.80
CA ALA A 38 4.58 9.53 4.37
C ALA A 38 4.08 8.51 3.36
N VAL A 39 3.08 8.85 2.55
CA VAL A 39 2.54 7.89 1.56
C VAL A 39 3.59 7.49 0.51
N GLY A 40 4.37 8.45 0.02
CA GLY A 40 5.48 8.16 -0.91
C GLY A 40 6.56 7.28 -0.28
N THR A 41 6.91 7.56 0.97
CA THR A 41 7.90 6.79 1.72
C THR A 41 7.42 5.37 2.00
N LEU A 42 6.15 5.20 2.40
CA LEU A 42 5.52 3.90 2.60
C LEU A 42 5.47 3.09 1.30
N ALA A 43 5.07 3.71 0.19
CA ALA A 43 5.04 3.05 -1.12
C ALA A 43 6.44 2.52 -1.50
N CYS A 44 7.50 3.30 -1.26
CA CYS A 44 8.88 2.87 -1.47
C CYS A 44 9.28 1.68 -0.59
N ALA A 45 8.81 1.64 0.67
CA ALA A 45 9.07 0.52 1.57
C ALA A 45 8.34 -0.76 1.12
N VAL A 46 7.10 -0.64 0.62
CA VAL A 46 6.36 -1.77 0.03
C VAL A 46 7.10 -2.37 -1.17
N ASP A 47 7.64 -1.52 -2.05
CA ASP A 47 8.44 -1.97 -3.20
C ASP A 47 9.76 -2.63 -2.77
N GLU A 48 10.41 -2.10 -1.73
CA GLU A 48 11.62 -2.71 -1.16
C GLU A 48 11.36 -4.13 -0.63
N VAL A 49 10.34 -4.30 0.21
CA VAL A 49 9.97 -5.61 0.77
C VAL A 49 9.52 -6.59 -0.31
N TYR A 50 8.83 -6.12 -1.34
CA TYR A 50 8.52 -6.92 -2.53
C TYR A 50 9.79 -7.45 -3.21
N HIS A 51 10.76 -6.57 -3.46
CA HIS A 51 12.02 -6.95 -4.09
C HIS A 51 12.86 -7.88 -3.21
N GLU A 52 12.88 -7.69 -1.88
CA GLU A 52 13.51 -8.63 -0.96
C GLU A 52 12.88 -10.04 -1.04
N ALA A 53 11.54 -10.11 -1.08
CA ALA A 53 10.83 -11.38 -1.26
C ALA A 53 11.17 -12.03 -2.61
N CYS A 54 11.29 -11.24 -3.69
CA CYS A 54 11.74 -11.71 -5.00
C CYS A 54 13.14 -12.33 -4.97
N HIS A 55 14.03 -11.93 -4.05
CA HIS A 55 15.40 -12.44 -3.97
C HIS A 55 15.57 -13.60 -2.97
N ARG A 56 14.64 -13.74 -2.02
CA ARG A 56 14.72 -14.74 -0.93
C ARG A 56 14.46 -16.17 -1.39
N HIS A 57 13.49 -16.39 -2.29
CA HIS A 57 13.10 -17.74 -2.73
C HIS A 57 13.97 -18.24 -3.89
N ARG A 58 14.02 -17.48 -4.98
CA ARG A 58 14.94 -17.65 -6.13
C ARG A 58 15.08 -16.29 -6.80
N PRO A 59 16.22 -15.95 -7.42
CA PRO A 59 16.38 -14.65 -8.07
C PRO A 59 15.22 -14.35 -9.04
N TRP A 60 14.58 -13.19 -8.85
CA TRP A 60 13.50 -12.68 -9.71
C TRP A 60 12.19 -13.47 -9.65
N ASP A 61 11.85 -14.06 -8.50
CA ASP A 61 10.56 -14.73 -8.32
C ASP A 61 9.42 -13.76 -8.02
N PHE A 62 8.97 -13.06 -9.06
CA PHE A 62 7.91 -12.06 -8.95
C PHE A 62 6.58 -12.64 -8.49
N ALA A 63 6.27 -13.89 -8.87
CA ALA A 63 5.06 -14.57 -8.42
C ALA A 63 5.13 -14.82 -6.91
N TYR A 64 6.21 -15.43 -6.41
CA TYR A 64 6.39 -15.66 -4.98
C TYR A 64 6.32 -14.35 -4.17
N ALA A 65 6.93 -13.27 -4.66
CA ALA A 65 6.90 -11.97 -4.00
C ALA A 65 5.50 -11.36 -3.98
N GLU A 66 4.74 -11.47 -5.07
CA GLU A 66 3.36 -11.03 -5.13
C GLU A 66 2.51 -11.83 -4.14
N HIS A 67 2.60 -13.16 -4.13
CA HIS A 67 1.90 -14.00 -3.16
C HIS A 67 2.28 -13.67 -1.71
N THR A 68 3.57 -13.43 -1.45
CA THR A 68 4.08 -13.11 -0.10
C THR A 68 3.60 -11.74 0.39
N LEU A 69 3.61 -10.72 -0.48
CA LEU A 69 3.20 -9.37 -0.11
C LEU A 69 1.68 -9.25 -0.01
N THR A 70 0.96 -9.83 -0.97
CA THR A 70 -0.49 -9.66 -1.10
C THR A 70 -1.28 -10.67 -0.29
N GLY A 71 -0.71 -11.83 0.04
CA GLY A 71 -1.46 -12.93 0.62
C GLY A 71 -2.50 -13.52 -0.34
N ALA A 72 -2.30 -13.42 -1.67
CA ALA A 72 -3.26 -13.82 -2.70
C ALA A 72 -3.80 -15.25 -2.61
N ASP A 73 -3.15 -16.15 -1.86
CA ASP A 73 -3.61 -17.52 -1.63
C ASP A 73 -4.70 -17.63 -0.55
N ASP A 74 -4.92 -16.56 0.22
CA ASP A 74 -5.90 -16.50 1.30
C ASP A 74 -7.17 -15.74 0.82
N PRO A 75 -8.31 -16.43 0.67
CA PRO A 75 -9.55 -15.82 0.18
C PRO A 75 -10.16 -14.80 1.16
N SER A 76 -9.68 -14.72 2.39
CA SER A 76 -10.09 -13.70 3.36
C SER A 76 -9.39 -12.35 3.15
N VAL A 77 -8.34 -12.29 2.32
CA VAL A 77 -7.60 -11.07 2.04
C VAL A 77 -8.45 -10.11 1.23
N TRP A 78 -8.67 -8.93 1.82
CA TRP A 78 -9.31 -7.82 1.16
C TRP A 78 -8.37 -7.17 0.12
N ASP A 79 -8.76 -7.28 -1.15
CA ASP A 79 -8.13 -6.70 -2.34
C ASP A 79 -6.60 -6.93 -2.42
N PRO A 80 -6.14 -8.14 -2.80
CA PRO A 80 -4.71 -8.40 -2.95
C PRO A 80 -4.05 -7.52 -4.02
N ARG A 81 -4.81 -7.04 -5.02
CA ARG A 81 -4.28 -6.20 -6.11
C ARG A 81 -4.04 -4.75 -5.66
N ALA A 82 -4.73 -4.28 -4.61
CA ALA A 82 -4.53 -2.98 -4.01
C ALA A 82 -3.04 -2.69 -3.70
N LEU A 83 -2.35 -3.65 -3.08
CA LEU A 83 -0.94 -3.50 -2.72
C LEU A 83 -0.02 -3.37 -3.92
N MET A 84 -0.39 -3.95 -5.06
CA MET A 84 0.39 -3.81 -6.29
C MET A 84 0.42 -2.38 -6.79
N TRP A 85 -0.64 -1.60 -6.57
CA TRP A 85 -0.62 -0.17 -6.89
C TRP A 85 0.34 0.62 -6.00
N LEU A 86 0.36 0.33 -4.69
CA LEU A 86 1.33 0.93 -3.77
C LEU A 86 2.76 0.56 -4.17
N ARG A 87 3.00 -0.71 -4.48
CA ARG A 87 4.29 -1.19 -4.97
C ARG A 87 4.72 -0.50 -6.25
N HIS A 88 3.86 -0.39 -7.26
CA HIS A 88 4.21 0.28 -8.51
C HIS A 88 4.51 1.77 -8.31
N THR A 89 3.80 2.41 -7.39
CA THR A 89 4.08 3.79 -6.96
C THR A 89 5.49 3.88 -6.34
N GLY A 90 5.80 2.95 -5.42
CA GLY A 90 7.12 2.83 -4.82
C GLY A 90 8.23 2.61 -5.83
N ALA A 91 8.06 1.64 -6.74
CA ALA A 91 9.00 1.36 -7.83
C ALA A 91 9.28 2.60 -8.67
N TRP A 92 8.24 3.36 -9.01
CA TRP A 92 8.40 4.61 -9.77
C TRP A 92 9.18 5.68 -9.00
N LEU A 93 8.96 5.80 -7.68
CA LEU A 93 9.68 6.71 -6.80
C LEU A 93 11.12 6.25 -6.50
N ASN A 94 11.37 4.93 -6.45
CA ASN A 94 12.66 4.30 -6.17
C ASN A 94 13.57 4.23 -7.41
N ARG A 95 13.03 4.32 -8.64
CA ARG A 95 13.82 4.20 -9.88
C ARG A 95 14.98 5.20 -9.90
N ARG A 96 16.20 4.65 -9.92
CA ARG A 96 17.40 5.33 -10.45
C ARG A 96 17.23 5.47 -11.97
N PRO A 97 17.74 6.55 -12.59
CA PRO A 97 17.59 6.75 -14.02
C PRO A 97 18.36 5.68 -14.78
N HIS A 98 17.81 5.18 -15.89
CA HIS A 98 18.61 4.47 -16.88
C HIS A 98 19.38 5.52 -17.72
N PRO A 99 20.62 5.25 -18.18
CA PRO A 99 21.39 6.19 -18.99
C PRO A 99 20.71 6.63 -20.30
N SER A 100 19.79 5.81 -20.81
CA SER A 100 18.99 6.11 -22.01
C SER A 100 17.64 6.79 -21.70
N ASP A 101 17.32 7.06 -20.43
CA ASP A 101 16.13 7.82 -20.10
C ASP A 101 16.36 9.28 -20.50
N PRO A 102 15.35 9.97 -21.08
CA PRO A 102 15.43 11.42 -21.24
C PRO A 102 15.69 12.07 -19.86
N PRO A 103 16.46 13.17 -19.78
CA PRO A 103 16.83 13.79 -18.51
C PRO A 103 15.56 14.16 -17.73
N ARG A 104 15.23 13.33 -16.74
CA ARG A 104 14.12 13.58 -15.81
C ARG A 104 14.69 14.31 -14.60
N PRO A 105 14.15 15.47 -14.22
CA PRO A 105 14.60 16.16 -13.03
C PRO A 105 14.29 15.29 -11.79
N ASN A 106 15.35 14.78 -11.18
CA ASN A 106 15.43 13.96 -9.97
C ASN A 106 15.06 12.47 -10.13
N THR A 107 16.05 11.60 -9.98
CA THR A 107 15.93 10.14 -10.04
C THR A 107 16.83 9.48 -8.98
N GLY A 108 16.33 8.41 -8.34
CA GLY A 108 16.61 8.01 -6.95
C GLY A 108 15.48 8.47 -6.01
N PRO A 109 15.28 7.86 -4.80
CA PRO A 109 14.28 8.37 -3.86
C PRO A 109 14.59 9.83 -3.65
N LYS A 110 13.74 10.72 -4.19
CA LYS A 110 13.98 12.16 -4.06
C LYS A 110 13.99 12.40 -2.56
N PRO A 111 15.08 12.88 -1.93
CA PRO A 111 15.10 13.07 -0.48
C PRO A 111 13.97 14.03 -0.04
N SER A 112 13.54 14.88 -0.97
CA SER A 112 12.38 15.76 -0.83
C SER A 112 11.01 15.05 -0.80
N ARG A 113 10.93 13.77 -1.16
CA ARG A 113 9.68 12.97 -1.24
C ARG A 113 9.71 11.67 -0.46
N VAL A 114 10.90 11.09 -0.25
CA VAL A 114 11.09 9.83 0.44
C VAL A 114 12.08 10.05 1.57
N ASP A 115 11.66 9.71 2.78
CA ASP A 115 12.53 9.74 3.95
C ASP A 115 13.19 8.37 4.16
N VAL A 116 14.51 8.31 4.15
CA VAL A 116 15.26 7.05 4.20
C VAL A 116 15.06 6.31 5.53
N ASN A 117 15.04 7.05 6.64
CA ASN A 117 14.92 6.45 7.96
C ASN A 117 13.51 5.91 8.18
N ALA A 118 12.49 6.70 7.83
CA ALA A 118 11.11 6.23 7.94
C ALA A 118 10.80 5.10 6.95
N ARG A 119 11.43 5.08 5.76
CA ARG A 119 11.30 3.96 4.82
C ARG A 119 11.76 2.65 5.45
N GLU A 120 12.91 2.66 6.13
CA GLU A 120 13.44 1.47 6.81
C GLU A 120 12.55 1.03 7.98
N GLN A 121 11.99 1.99 8.73
CA GLN A 121 11.02 1.69 9.80
C GLN A 121 9.76 1.01 9.23
N PHE A 122 9.21 1.54 8.13
CA PHE A 122 8.09 0.93 7.42
C PHE A 122 8.45 -0.47 6.88
N ALA A 123 9.62 -0.61 6.26
CA ALA A 123 10.08 -1.88 5.72
C ALA A 123 10.22 -2.93 6.83
N THR A 124 10.73 -2.55 8.01
CA THR A 124 10.85 -3.46 9.16
C THR A 124 9.49 -4.03 9.59
N VAL A 125 8.46 -3.20 9.72
CA VAL A 125 7.09 -3.65 10.04
C VAL A 125 6.55 -4.57 8.94
N LEU A 126 6.71 -4.16 7.68
CA LEU A 126 6.23 -4.93 6.52
C LEU A 126 6.94 -6.29 6.38
N ARG A 127 8.24 -6.37 6.69
CA ARG A 127 8.99 -7.64 6.73
C ARG A 127 8.43 -8.57 7.80
N ALA A 128 8.12 -8.04 8.99
CA ALA A 128 7.54 -8.84 10.06
C ALA A 128 6.15 -9.38 9.68
N TRP A 129 5.34 -8.56 9.00
CA TRP A 129 4.00 -8.95 8.54
C TRP A 129 4.02 -9.95 7.37
N THR A 130 5.04 -9.90 6.52
CA THR A 130 5.20 -10.81 5.37
C THR A 130 6.06 -12.04 5.70
N ALA A 131 6.52 -12.18 6.94
CA ALA A 131 7.26 -13.33 7.41
C ALA A 131 6.40 -14.61 7.33
N PRO A 132 6.96 -15.76 6.91
CA PRO A 132 6.21 -17.02 6.77
C PRO A 132 5.44 -17.44 8.02
N GLU A 133 5.95 -17.08 9.20
CA GLU A 133 5.45 -17.51 10.51
C GLU A 133 4.30 -16.64 11.02
N ARG A 134 4.06 -15.46 10.41
CA ARG A 134 3.15 -14.44 10.95
C ARG A 134 2.18 -13.84 9.92
N ARG A 135 2.33 -14.16 8.63
CA ARG A 135 1.54 -13.65 7.49
C ARG A 135 0.28 -12.85 7.86
N VAL A 136 0.42 -11.54 7.88
CA VAL A 136 -0.65 -10.58 8.13
C VAL A 136 -1.21 -10.09 6.79
N PRO A 137 -2.54 -9.94 6.63
CA PRO A 137 -3.18 -9.20 5.54
C PRO A 137 -2.69 -7.75 5.46
N VAL A 138 -1.62 -7.52 4.70
CA VAL A 138 -0.90 -6.24 4.66
C VAL A 138 -1.79 -5.11 4.15
N ALA A 139 -2.62 -5.35 3.13
CA ALA A 139 -3.48 -4.33 2.52
C ALA A 139 -4.49 -3.78 3.53
N GLU A 140 -5.21 -4.70 4.19
CA GLU A 140 -6.21 -4.34 5.20
C GLU A 140 -5.56 -3.70 6.43
N SER A 141 -4.40 -4.20 6.86
CA SER A 141 -3.69 -3.66 8.02
C SER A 141 -3.18 -2.25 7.76
N LEU A 142 -2.57 -1.99 6.60
CA LEU A 142 -2.18 -0.65 6.19
C LEU A 142 -3.40 0.27 6.04
N ALA A 143 -4.46 -0.18 5.37
CA ALA A 143 -5.67 0.62 5.20
C ALA A 143 -6.26 1.04 6.54
N ARG A 144 -6.36 0.11 7.50
CA ARG A 144 -6.85 0.40 8.86
C ARG A 144 -5.95 1.38 9.59
N ILE A 145 -4.64 1.13 9.65
CA ILE A 145 -3.73 1.95 10.46
C ILE A 145 -3.59 3.35 9.86
N VAL A 146 -3.40 3.43 8.54
CA VAL A 146 -3.21 4.72 7.86
C VAL A 146 -4.49 5.53 7.89
N SER A 147 -5.66 4.95 7.62
CA SER A 147 -6.92 5.69 7.69
C SER A 147 -7.23 6.16 9.11
N SER A 148 -7.06 5.31 10.12
CA SER A 148 -7.30 5.69 11.53
C SER A 148 -6.35 6.80 11.97
N TYR A 149 -5.06 6.68 11.67
CA TYR A 149 -4.08 7.73 11.95
C TYR A 149 -4.48 9.05 11.30
N ALA A 150 -4.82 9.02 10.01
CA ALA A 150 -5.09 10.23 9.26
C ALA A 150 -6.40 10.89 9.71
N ASP A 151 -7.44 10.11 9.99
CA ASP A 151 -8.72 10.60 10.51
C ASP A 151 -8.56 11.21 11.92
N GLU A 152 -7.87 10.51 12.83
CA GLU A 152 -7.68 10.97 14.21
C GLU A 152 -6.79 12.21 14.31
N THR A 153 -5.75 12.30 13.48
CA THR A 153 -4.72 13.35 13.58
C THR A 153 -5.06 14.59 12.75
N HIS A 154 -5.77 14.41 11.64
CA HIS A 154 -5.94 15.46 10.63
C HIS A 154 -7.39 15.65 10.16
N GLY A 155 -8.29 14.73 10.52
CA GLY A 155 -9.72 14.85 10.19
C GLY A 155 -9.96 14.94 8.67
N PRO A 156 -10.81 15.89 8.21
CA PRO A 156 -11.14 16.05 6.80
C PRO A 156 -9.95 16.33 5.86
N ASP A 157 -8.86 16.91 6.37
CA ASP A 157 -7.67 17.25 5.57
C ASP A 157 -6.64 16.11 5.50
N SER A 158 -7.00 14.92 6.02
CA SER A 158 -6.16 13.74 6.20
C SER A 158 -5.21 13.45 5.05
N TRP A 159 -5.73 13.26 3.84
CA TRP A 159 -4.91 12.94 2.67
C TRP A 159 -3.85 14.01 2.37
N HIS A 160 -4.24 15.28 2.40
CA HIS A 160 -3.34 16.40 2.09
C HIS A 160 -2.23 16.60 3.13
N ARG A 161 -2.41 16.04 4.34
CA ARG A 161 -1.41 16.11 5.42
C ARG A 161 -0.37 14.99 5.35
N ILE A 162 -0.73 13.83 4.79
CA ILE A 162 0.14 12.64 4.73
C ILE A 162 0.69 12.33 3.33
N ALA A 163 0.07 12.87 2.28
CA ALA A 163 0.48 12.71 0.90
C ALA A 163 0.97 14.04 0.31
N ASP A 164 2.00 13.96 -0.53
CA ASP A 164 2.57 15.15 -1.16
C ASP A 164 1.75 15.60 -2.38
N GLN A 165 2.04 16.80 -2.87
CA GLN A 165 1.36 17.41 -4.01
C GLN A 165 1.46 16.61 -5.33
N TRP A 166 2.36 15.64 -5.42
CA TRP A 166 2.52 14.77 -6.58
C TRP A 166 1.73 13.47 -6.45
N MET A 167 0.93 13.33 -5.38
CA MET A 167 -0.09 12.30 -5.20
C MET A 167 -1.49 12.94 -5.12
N PRO A 168 -1.92 13.69 -6.15
CA PRO A 168 -3.23 14.30 -6.14
C PRO A 168 -4.33 13.23 -6.23
N LEU A 169 -5.50 13.53 -5.65
CA LEU A 169 -6.70 12.67 -5.74
C LEU A 169 -7.36 12.71 -7.12
N VAL A 170 -7.04 13.73 -7.92
CA VAL A 170 -7.51 13.87 -9.29
C VAL A 170 -6.28 14.10 -10.15
N SER A 171 -6.08 13.27 -11.17
CA SER A 171 -5.04 13.52 -12.17
C SER A 171 -5.52 13.11 -13.56
N ALA A 172 -5.10 13.89 -14.56
CA ALA A 172 -5.39 13.68 -15.97
C ALA A 172 -4.72 12.43 -16.58
N ARG A 173 -3.91 11.69 -15.81
CA ARG A 173 -3.30 10.41 -16.20
C ARG A 173 -3.70 9.33 -15.19
N PRO A 174 -3.71 8.02 -15.57
CA PRO A 174 -3.82 6.92 -14.62
C PRO A 174 -2.78 7.14 -13.53
N SER A 175 -3.26 7.50 -12.34
CA SER A 175 -2.43 8.17 -11.36
C SER A 175 -2.22 7.33 -10.12
N TRP A 176 -1.00 7.43 -9.62
CA TRP A 176 -0.55 6.77 -8.41
C TRP A 176 -1.30 7.28 -7.17
N GLY A 177 -1.65 8.57 -7.15
CA GLY A 177 -2.39 9.22 -6.06
C GLY A 177 -3.75 8.57 -5.79
N PRO A 178 -4.68 8.51 -6.76
CA PRO A 178 -6.00 7.90 -6.59
C PRO A 178 -5.92 6.44 -6.17
N ASN A 179 -5.00 5.66 -6.75
CA ASN A 179 -4.82 4.27 -6.35
C ASN A 179 -4.30 4.14 -4.92
N CYS A 180 -3.26 4.90 -4.53
CA CYS A 180 -2.77 4.88 -3.15
C CYS A 180 -3.85 5.33 -2.16
N HIS A 181 -4.64 6.36 -2.51
CA HIS A 181 -5.75 6.84 -1.71
C HIS A 181 -6.83 5.77 -1.56
N ARG A 182 -7.24 5.12 -2.66
CA ARG A 182 -8.23 4.05 -2.64
C ARG A 182 -7.86 2.93 -1.67
N VAL A 183 -6.58 2.59 -1.60
CA VAL A 183 -6.08 1.53 -0.72
C VAL A 183 -5.94 2.02 0.71
N LEU A 184 -5.17 3.08 0.93
CA LEU A 184 -4.78 3.53 2.28
C LEU A 184 -5.92 4.23 3.03
N MET A 185 -6.85 4.87 2.32
CA MET A 185 -8.00 5.57 2.90
C MET A 185 -9.29 4.75 2.78
N ALA A 186 -9.22 3.47 2.43
CA ALA A 186 -10.41 2.65 2.19
C ALA A 186 -11.39 2.57 3.37
N ARG A 187 -10.87 2.73 4.59
CA ARG A 187 -11.62 2.68 5.85
C ARG A 187 -11.78 4.05 6.51
N SER A 188 -11.32 5.12 5.86
CA SER A 188 -11.45 6.48 6.39
C SER A 188 -12.90 6.95 6.34
N ILE A 189 -13.34 7.63 7.39
CA ILE A 189 -14.66 8.28 7.42
C ILE A 189 -14.67 9.58 6.58
N TYR A 190 -13.49 10.12 6.28
CA TYR A 190 -13.28 11.31 5.44
C TYR A 190 -12.84 10.95 4.02
N ARG A 191 -12.91 9.67 3.64
CA ARG A 191 -12.53 9.21 2.31
C ARG A 191 -13.30 9.98 1.24
N THR A 192 -12.57 10.66 0.36
CA THR A 192 -13.18 11.26 -0.83
C THR A 192 -13.58 10.16 -1.82
N PRO A 193 -14.84 10.09 -2.28
CA PRO A 193 -15.22 9.22 -3.38
C PRO A 193 -14.38 9.57 -4.61
N LEU A 194 -13.79 8.55 -5.24
CA LEU A 194 -13.11 8.70 -6.52
C LEU A 194 -14.06 8.16 -7.58
N ASP A 195 -14.28 8.88 -8.66
CA ASP A 195 -15.12 8.39 -9.76
C ASP A 195 -14.45 7.16 -10.39
N ASP A 196 -15.11 6.00 -10.29
CA ASP A 196 -14.63 4.70 -10.79
C ASP A 196 -14.52 4.63 -12.34
N THR A 197 -14.85 5.71 -13.05
CA THR A 197 -14.82 5.79 -14.53
C THR A 197 -13.42 5.78 -15.14
N THR A 198 -12.35 5.69 -14.34
CA THR A 198 -10.95 5.59 -14.83
C THR A 198 -10.32 4.20 -14.75
N GLU A 199 -11.06 3.16 -14.35
CA GLU A 199 -10.57 1.79 -14.48
C GLU A 199 -10.89 1.21 -15.86
N GLN A 200 -9.88 1.22 -16.74
CA GLN A 200 -9.37 0.04 -17.45
C GLN A 200 -8.53 0.49 -18.65
N THR A 201 -7.22 0.56 -18.46
CA THR A 201 -6.33 0.14 -19.55
C THR A 201 -5.37 -0.87 -18.94
N PRO A 202 -5.42 -2.14 -19.35
CA PRO A 202 -4.40 -3.09 -18.98
C PRO A 202 -3.07 -2.53 -19.46
N ILE A 203 -2.04 -2.55 -18.62
CA ILE A 203 -0.67 -2.41 -19.09
C ILE A 203 -0.35 -3.70 -19.85
N SER A 204 -0.84 -3.78 -21.09
CA SER A 204 -0.41 -4.78 -22.07
C SER A 204 1.04 -4.44 -22.41
N GLY A 205 1.96 -5.13 -21.74
CA GLY A 205 3.36 -5.16 -22.14
C GLY A 205 3.47 -5.79 -23.52
N GLY A 206 3.54 -4.94 -24.54
CA GLY A 206 3.96 -5.33 -25.87
C GLY A 206 5.36 -5.94 -25.79
N ARG A 207 5.44 -7.24 -26.08
CA ARG A 207 6.70 -7.84 -26.51
C ARG A 207 7.01 -7.27 -27.89
N SER A 208 8.18 -6.70 -28.04
CA SER A 208 8.93 -6.63 -29.30
C SER A 208 10.34 -7.09 -29.00
#